data_AF-A0A9E1JKZ3-F1
#
_entry.id   AF-A0A9E1JKZ3-F1
#
_cell.length_a   1.000
_cell.length_b   1.000
_cell.length_c   1.000
_cell.angle_alpha   90.00
_cell.angle_beta   90.00
_cell.angle_gamma   90.00
#
_symmetry.space_group_name_H-M   'P 1'
#
loop_
_entity.id
_entity.type
_entity.pdbx_description
1 polymer ?
#
loop_
_entity_poly.entity_id
_entity_poly.type
_entity_poly.pdbx_seq_one_letter_code
_entity_poly.pdbx_strand_id
1 'polypeptide(L)'
;MNQGKITTEQTESNVMRYFQVNDQCNGCLACVQNCPANALRAEDSDANRVLSHNMARCARCGNCWRICPQEAIEFQFMLENGWDAVKSLELVYCSVCGVPIYTMDYKRTLSEKLGTSGEPTCSKHRDEVTRAAKAHFLKGRSPDMRGGAI
;
A
#
# COMPACT_ATOMS: atom_id res chain seq x y z
N MET A 1 -22.67 31.87 -44.44
CA MET A 1 -22.10 33.00 -43.67
C MET A 1 -22.68 32.96 -42.28
N ASN A 2 -21.92 33.40 -41.27
CA ASN A 2 -22.17 33.27 -39.81
C ASN A 2 -22.35 31.81 -39.33
N GLN A 3 -21.46 31.23 -38.51
CA GLN A 3 -20.83 31.65 -37.25
C GLN A 3 -21.75 31.55 -36.02
N GLY A 4 -21.57 30.47 -35.27
CA GLY A 4 -21.11 30.55 -33.88
C GLY A 4 -22.12 30.99 -32.81
N LYS A 5 -22.62 30.00 -32.07
CA LYS A 5 -22.87 30.06 -30.62
C LYS A 5 -22.94 28.64 -30.07
N ILE A 6 -21.84 28.16 -29.50
CA ILE A 6 -21.85 26.99 -28.62
C ILE A 6 -21.99 27.55 -27.20
N THR A 7 -23.12 27.24 -26.55
CA THR A 7 -23.36 27.61 -25.14
C THR A 7 -22.48 26.75 -24.24
N THR A 8 -21.83 27.34 -23.25
CA THR A 8 -20.88 26.67 -22.34
C THR A 8 -21.59 25.94 -21.20
N GLU A 9 -22.51 25.06 -21.58
CA GLU A 9 -23.22 24.12 -20.71
C GLU A 9 -23.05 22.72 -21.31
N GLN A 10 -23.23 21.66 -20.49
CA GLN A 10 -22.94 20.26 -20.86
C GLN A 10 -21.44 19.93 -21.03
N THR A 11 -20.69 20.02 -19.93
CA THR A 11 -19.57 19.09 -19.70
C THR A 11 -19.65 18.59 -18.25
N GLU A 12 -20.76 17.91 -17.95
CA GLU A 12 -20.98 17.19 -16.69
C GLU A 12 -20.00 16.03 -16.60
N SER A 13 -18.80 16.38 -16.16
CA SER A 13 -17.68 15.47 -16.03
C SER A 13 -18.01 14.47 -14.92
N ASN A 14 -18.12 13.18 -15.28
CA ASN A 14 -18.45 12.08 -14.37
C ASN A 14 -17.27 11.77 -13.42
N VAL A 15 -16.90 12.75 -12.60
CA VAL A 15 -15.80 12.70 -11.65
C VAL A 15 -16.32 12.11 -10.36
N MET A 16 -15.98 10.85 -10.09
CA MET A 16 -16.28 10.17 -8.83
C MET A 16 -15.53 10.85 -7.67
N ARG A 17 -16.17 11.84 -7.05
CA ARG A 17 -15.61 12.63 -5.94
C ARG A 17 -15.63 11.81 -4.65
N TYR A 18 -14.57 11.04 -4.45
CA TYR A 18 -14.35 10.23 -3.25
C TYR A 18 -14.30 11.04 -1.94
N PHE A 19 -13.92 12.32 -2.01
CA PHE A 19 -13.95 13.28 -0.89
C PHE A 19 -14.88 14.43 -1.26
N GLN A 20 -15.84 14.73 -0.40
CA GLN A 20 -16.83 15.80 -0.56
C GLN A 20 -16.98 16.57 0.77
N VAL A 21 -17.55 17.77 0.68
CA VAL A 21 -17.82 18.65 1.83
C VAL A 21 -19.19 19.26 1.65
N ASN A 22 -20.04 19.15 2.67
CA ASN A 22 -21.44 19.60 2.62
C ASN A 22 -21.66 20.96 3.30
N ASP A 23 -22.89 21.46 3.23
CA ASP A 23 -23.28 22.81 3.67
C ASP A 23 -23.19 23.04 5.19
N GLN A 24 -22.92 22.02 6.01
CA GLN A 24 -22.60 22.19 7.44
C GLN A 24 -21.18 22.76 7.65
N CYS A 25 -20.36 22.90 6.59
CA CYS A 25 -18.99 23.35 6.69
C CYS A 25 -18.88 24.86 7.02
N ASN A 26 -18.73 25.17 8.30
CA ASN A 26 -18.47 26.53 8.81
C ASN A 26 -17.08 27.12 8.46
N GLY A 27 -16.28 26.45 7.62
CA GLY A 27 -14.98 26.96 7.15
C GLY A 27 -13.85 27.02 8.19
N CYS A 28 -13.98 26.37 9.36
CA CYS A 28 -12.99 26.42 10.48
C CYS A 28 -11.59 25.85 10.21
N LEU A 29 -11.35 25.22 9.05
CA LEU A 29 -10.07 24.65 8.60
C LEU A 29 -9.45 23.53 9.47
N ALA A 30 -10.15 23.00 10.48
CA ALA A 30 -9.66 21.88 11.30
C ALA A 30 -9.21 20.67 10.46
N CYS A 31 -9.91 20.39 9.36
CA CYS A 31 -9.58 19.34 8.39
C CYS A 31 -8.27 19.60 7.61
N VAL A 32 -7.91 20.87 7.35
CA VAL A 32 -6.65 21.26 6.69
C VAL A 32 -5.49 21.12 7.67
N GLN A 33 -5.62 21.72 8.86
CA GLN A 33 -4.59 21.72 9.91
C GLN A 33 -4.21 20.31 10.36
N ASN A 34 -5.18 19.38 10.40
CA ASN A 34 -5.00 18.00 10.86
C ASN A 34 -4.88 16.99 9.69
N CYS A 35 -4.41 17.42 8.52
CA CYS A 35 -4.17 16.54 7.37
C CYS A 35 -2.70 16.07 7.34
N PRO A 36 -2.36 14.86 7.85
CA PRO A 36 -0.96 14.43 8.00
C PRO A 36 -0.22 14.28 6.66
N ALA A 37 -0.94 14.12 5.55
CA ALA A 37 -0.38 13.99 4.21
C ALA A 37 -0.31 15.32 3.43
N ASN A 38 -0.72 16.45 4.03
CA ASN A 38 -0.83 17.76 3.35
C ASN A 38 -1.59 17.67 2.02
N ALA A 39 -2.70 16.94 2.04
CA ALA A 39 -3.59 16.67 0.91
C ALA A 39 -4.78 17.63 0.82
N LEU A 40 -4.98 18.50 1.82
CA LEU A 40 -5.98 19.56 1.84
C LEU A 40 -5.29 20.93 1.91
N ARG A 41 -5.87 21.93 1.24
CA ARG A 41 -5.45 23.34 1.28
C ARG A 41 -6.69 24.23 1.27
N ALA A 42 -6.65 25.35 1.98
CA ALA A 42 -7.59 26.45 1.81
C ALA A 42 -6.89 27.65 1.16
N GLU A 43 -7.62 28.36 0.30
CA GLU A 43 -7.17 29.57 -0.39
C GLU A 43 -8.32 30.60 -0.32
N ASP A 44 -8.01 31.81 0.14
CA ASP A 44 -8.98 32.89 0.33
C ASP A 44 -8.80 33.95 -0.75
N SER A 45 -9.89 34.40 -1.39
CA SER A 45 -9.92 35.47 -2.38
C SER A 45 -11.18 36.30 -2.21
N ASP A 46 -11.01 37.62 -2.09
CA ASP A 46 -12.11 38.58 -1.93
C ASP A 46 -12.99 38.24 -0.71
N ALA A 47 -14.23 37.81 -0.93
CA ALA A 47 -15.16 37.34 0.10
C ALA A 47 -15.33 35.81 0.13
N ASN A 48 -14.51 35.06 -0.62
CA ASN A 48 -14.65 33.62 -0.84
C ASN A 48 -13.48 32.82 -0.26
N ARG A 49 -13.76 31.61 0.21
CA ARG A 49 -12.79 30.60 0.64
C ARG A 49 -12.95 29.32 -0.17
N VAL A 50 -11.89 28.88 -0.85
CA VAL A 50 -11.87 27.65 -1.65
C VAL A 50 -11.10 26.58 -0.91
N LEU A 51 -11.75 25.43 -0.65
CA LEU A 51 -11.10 24.24 -0.11
C LEU A 51 -10.74 23.27 -1.24
N SER A 52 -9.44 22.99 -1.38
CA SER A 52 -8.88 22.12 -2.41
C SER A 52 -8.40 20.79 -1.82
N HIS A 53 -8.68 19.67 -2.50
CA HIS A 53 -8.25 18.33 -2.11
C HIS A 53 -7.41 17.65 -3.21
N ASN A 54 -6.19 17.24 -2.88
CA ASN A 54 -5.28 16.53 -3.76
C ASN A 54 -5.35 15.02 -3.53
N MET A 55 -6.08 14.32 -4.40
CA MET A 55 -6.27 12.87 -4.32
C MET A 55 -4.95 12.07 -4.37
N ALA A 56 -3.95 12.53 -5.13
CA ALA A 56 -2.66 11.86 -5.26
C ALA A 56 -1.79 11.96 -3.99
N ARG A 57 -2.10 12.88 -3.08
CA ARG A 57 -1.54 12.94 -1.72
C ARG A 57 -2.40 12.25 -0.66
N CYS A 58 -3.65 11.91 -0.96
CA CYS A 58 -4.59 11.49 0.07
C CYS A 58 -4.38 10.05 0.49
N ALA A 59 -3.77 9.85 1.67
CA ALA A 59 -3.58 8.55 2.31
C ALA A 59 -4.88 7.92 2.87
N ARG A 60 -6.07 8.50 2.57
CA ARG A 60 -7.42 8.02 2.95
C ARG A 60 -7.65 7.70 4.44
N CYS A 61 -6.79 8.21 5.32
CA CYS A 61 -6.77 7.91 6.77
C CYS A 61 -7.99 8.40 7.59
N GLY A 62 -9.01 8.99 6.97
CA GLY A 62 -10.23 9.49 7.61
C GLY A 62 -10.06 10.63 8.62
N ASN A 63 -8.86 11.21 8.78
CA ASN A 63 -8.59 12.13 9.89
C ASN A 63 -9.34 13.45 9.79
N CYS A 64 -9.49 13.98 8.57
CA CYS A 64 -10.30 15.17 8.28
C CYS A 64 -11.79 14.99 8.60
N TRP A 65 -12.33 13.77 8.52
CA TRP A 65 -13.70 13.44 8.93
C TRP A 65 -13.81 13.40 10.45
N ARG A 66 -12.99 12.59 11.13
CA ARG A 66 -13.02 12.44 12.60
C ARG A 66 -12.80 13.75 13.38
N ILE A 67 -12.11 14.72 12.79
CA ILE A 67 -11.79 16.01 13.42
C ILE A 67 -12.75 17.14 13.02
N CYS A 68 -13.76 16.88 12.17
CA CYS A 68 -14.68 17.92 11.73
C CYS A 68 -15.79 18.14 12.79
N PRO A 69 -15.83 19.28 13.50
CA PRO A 69 -16.82 19.52 14.57
C PRO A 69 -18.23 19.82 14.04
N GLN A 70 -18.44 19.75 12.72
CA GLN A 70 -19.72 19.96 12.04
C GLN A 70 -20.13 18.73 11.21
N GLU A 71 -19.37 17.63 11.31
CA GLU A 71 -19.59 16.37 10.55
C GLU A 71 -19.65 16.55 9.01
N ALA A 72 -19.19 17.71 8.52
CA ALA A 72 -19.41 18.20 7.15
C ALA A 72 -18.50 17.57 6.08
N ILE A 73 -17.72 16.54 6.41
CA ILE A 73 -16.79 15.86 5.50
C ILE A 73 -17.39 14.52 5.11
N GLU A 74 -17.49 14.25 3.81
CA GLU A 74 -18.08 13.02 3.29
C GLU A 74 -17.08 12.21 2.46
N PHE A 75 -17.13 10.90 2.64
CA PHE A 75 -16.34 9.93 1.90
C PHE A 75 -17.25 8.90 1.23
N GLN A 76 -17.32 8.90 -0.10
CA GLN A 76 -17.97 7.82 -0.84
C GLN A 76 -17.09 6.57 -0.72
N PHE A 77 -17.58 5.54 -0.02
CA PHE A 77 -16.80 4.35 0.38
C PHE A 77 -15.70 4.66 1.41
N MET A 78 -16.12 4.97 2.64
CA MET A 78 -15.30 4.78 3.83
C MET A 78 -14.80 3.33 3.90
N LEU A 79 -13.57 3.14 4.38
CA LEU A 79 -13.11 1.82 4.81
C LEU A 79 -13.77 1.51 6.17
N GLU A 80 -14.44 0.36 6.27
CA GLU A 80 -14.97 -0.13 7.53
C GLU A 80 -13.82 -0.61 8.44
N ASN A 81 -14.01 -0.54 9.77
CA ASN A 81 -13.02 -1.01 10.74
C ASN A 81 -13.08 -2.55 10.89
N GLY A 82 -12.85 -3.27 9.79
CA GLY A 82 -12.79 -4.73 9.71
C GLY A 82 -11.36 -5.26 9.61
N TRP A 83 -11.17 -6.52 10.00
CA TRP A 83 -9.95 -7.28 9.69
C TRP A 83 -10.20 -8.16 8.47
N ASP A 84 -9.97 -7.61 7.27
CA ASP A 84 -10.04 -8.39 6.04
C ASP A 84 -8.98 -9.49 6.01
N ALA A 85 -9.40 -10.73 5.79
CA ALA A 85 -8.52 -11.90 5.69
C ALA A 85 -7.83 -11.98 4.31
N VAL A 86 -6.96 -10.99 4.00
CA VAL A 86 -6.35 -10.80 2.67
C VAL A 86 -5.57 -12.03 2.18
N LYS A 87 -4.87 -12.75 3.06
CA LYS A 87 -4.27 -14.06 2.74
C LYS A 87 -4.06 -14.93 3.98
N SER A 88 -4.59 -16.15 3.96
CA SER A 88 -4.21 -17.23 4.89
C SER A 88 -2.84 -17.81 4.51
N LEU A 89 -1.99 -18.07 5.52
CA LEU A 89 -0.64 -18.63 5.34
C LEU A 89 -0.45 -19.88 6.18
N GLU A 90 -0.31 -21.03 5.52
CA GLU A 90 0.19 -22.24 6.17
C GLU A 90 1.67 -22.04 6.56
N LEU A 91 1.96 -22.13 7.85
CA LEU A 91 3.31 -21.94 8.40
C LEU A 91 4.02 -23.27 8.64
N VAL A 92 5.30 -23.29 8.31
CA VAL A 92 6.23 -24.39 8.58
C VAL A 92 6.86 -24.12 9.94
N TYR A 93 6.57 -24.99 10.91
CA TYR A 93 7.10 -24.91 12.26
C TYR A 93 8.34 -25.78 12.45
N CYS A 94 9.15 -25.40 13.44
CA CYS A 94 10.33 -26.14 13.84
C CYS A 94 9.98 -27.41 14.61
N SER A 95 10.55 -28.55 14.19
CA SER A 95 10.33 -29.84 14.87
C SER A 95 11.09 -30.02 16.18
N VAL A 96 12.13 -29.21 16.48
CA VAL A 96 12.93 -29.34 17.72
C VAL A 96 12.70 -28.17 18.70
N CYS A 97 12.31 -26.98 18.24
CA CYS A 97 11.99 -25.84 19.13
C CYS A 97 10.62 -25.17 18.90
N GLY A 98 9.77 -25.68 18.01
CA GLY A 98 8.37 -25.25 17.86
C GLY A 98 8.11 -23.88 17.20
N VAL A 99 9.14 -23.08 16.91
CA VAL A 99 9.00 -21.73 16.32
C VAL A 99 8.61 -21.80 14.84
N PRO A 100 7.71 -20.92 14.32
CA PRO A 100 7.44 -20.80 12.88
C PRO A 100 8.63 -20.21 12.12
N ILE A 101 8.93 -20.75 10.93
CA ILE A 101 10.13 -20.43 10.15
C ILE A 101 9.79 -19.67 8.87
N TYR A 102 8.86 -20.21 8.07
CA TYR A 102 8.41 -19.65 6.80
C TYR A 102 7.09 -20.28 6.34
N THR A 103 6.55 -19.88 5.19
CA THR A 103 5.29 -20.42 4.65
C THR A 103 5.49 -21.70 3.83
N MET A 104 4.45 -22.52 3.71
CA MET A 104 4.47 -23.71 2.82
C MET A 104 4.70 -23.35 1.35
N ASP A 105 4.21 -22.18 0.88
CA ASP A 105 4.56 -21.63 -0.43
C ASP A 105 6.08 -21.43 -0.58
N TYR A 106 6.74 -20.82 0.41
CA TYR A 106 8.17 -20.59 0.39
C TYR A 106 8.96 -21.91 0.51
N LYS A 107 8.48 -22.88 1.30
CA LYS A 107 9.05 -24.24 1.38
C LYS A 107 9.14 -24.91 0.01
N ARG A 108 8.07 -24.81 -0.80
CA ARG A 108 8.03 -25.33 -2.17
C ARG A 108 9.11 -24.68 -3.02
N THR A 109 9.18 -23.35 -3.05
CA THR A 109 10.22 -22.60 -3.78
C THR A 109 11.65 -22.86 -3.30
N LEU A 110 11.88 -23.08 -2.01
CA LEU A 110 13.19 -23.49 -1.48
C LEU A 110 13.57 -24.89 -1.94
N SER A 111 12.64 -25.85 -1.89
CA SER A 111 12.87 -27.23 -2.36
C SER A 111 13.21 -27.25 -3.86
N GLU A 112 12.45 -26.52 -4.68
CA GLU A 112 12.68 -26.36 -6.12
C GLU A 112 14.07 -25.78 -6.44
N LYS A 113 14.43 -24.66 -5.80
CA LYS A 113 15.64 -23.90 -6.16
C LYS A 113 16.94 -24.41 -5.54
N LEU A 114 16.85 -25.28 -4.53
CA LEU A 114 18.00 -25.73 -3.75
C LEU A 114 18.14 -27.26 -3.70
N GLY A 115 17.18 -28.01 -4.25
CA GLY A 115 17.21 -29.47 -4.32
C GLY A 115 17.08 -30.21 -2.99
N THR A 116 16.84 -29.50 -1.88
CA THR A 116 16.81 -30.10 -0.53
C THR A 116 15.39 -30.31 -0.02
N SER A 117 15.06 -31.55 0.34
CA SER A 117 13.81 -31.98 0.96
C SER A 117 13.67 -31.64 2.47
N GLY A 118 14.29 -30.53 2.90
CA GLY A 118 14.10 -29.92 4.22
C GLY A 118 14.98 -30.43 5.36
N GLU A 119 14.67 -29.94 6.57
CA GLU A 119 15.34 -30.23 7.84
C GLU A 119 14.28 -30.55 8.92
N PRO A 120 14.59 -31.44 9.88
CA PRO A 120 14.18 -31.26 11.26
C PRO A 120 15.10 -30.21 11.91
N THR A 121 14.54 -29.08 12.30
CA THR A 121 15.27 -27.81 12.45
C THR A 121 15.77 -27.50 13.86
N CYS A 122 16.77 -26.61 13.97
CA CYS A 122 17.53 -26.21 15.16
C CYS A 122 18.76 -27.08 15.46
N SER A 123 19.88 -26.53 15.97
CA SER A 123 20.17 -25.21 16.57
C SER A 123 20.76 -24.16 15.62
N LYS A 124 20.16 -22.99 15.36
CA LYS A 124 18.71 -22.72 15.30
C LYS A 124 18.32 -22.65 13.81
N HIS A 125 17.25 -23.36 13.48
CA HIS A 125 16.78 -23.75 12.13
C HIS A 125 17.79 -24.05 10.99
N ARG A 126 18.74 -24.97 11.14
CA ARG A 126 20.11 -24.75 11.66
C ARG A 126 20.90 -23.78 10.77
N ASP A 127 21.46 -22.73 11.38
CA ASP A 127 21.87 -21.46 10.75
C ASP A 127 20.70 -20.72 10.05
N GLU A 128 19.47 -21.05 10.44
CA GLU A 128 18.11 -20.57 10.10
C GLU A 128 17.66 -20.56 8.63
N VAL A 129 18.65 -20.41 7.77
CA VAL A 129 18.69 -19.37 6.76
C VAL A 129 20.02 -19.51 5.99
N THR A 130 20.92 -20.46 6.30
CA THR A 130 22.32 -20.63 5.81
C THR A 130 22.51 -20.44 4.31
N ARG A 131 21.44 -20.67 3.56
CA ARG A 131 21.37 -20.75 2.11
C ARG A 131 20.22 -19.93 1.51
N ALA A 132 19.53 -19.14 2.32
CA ALA A 132 18.34 -18.38 1.93
C ALA A 132 18.60 -17.05 1.21
N ALA A 133 19.71 -16.30 1.28
CA ALA A 133 21.01 -16.35 1.97
C ALA A 133 22.15 -17.27 1.44
N LYS A 134 22.01 -17.83 0.24
CA LYS A 134 23.14 -18.11 -0.68
C LYS A 134 22.64 -18.18 -2.11
N ALA A 135 21.47 -18.80 -2.32
CA ALA A 135 20.51 -18.31 -3.32
C ALA A 135 19.80 -17.03 -2.79
N HIS A 136 19.13 -16.21 -3.60
CA HIS A 136 19.27 -16.11 -5.07
C HIS A 136 20.68 -15.63 -5.49
N PHE A 137 21.54 -15.31 -4.52
CA PHE A 137 22.83 -14.66 -4.68
C PHE A 137 23.99 -15.59 -5.11
N LEU A 138 23.70 -16.74 -5.73
CA LEU A 138 24.72 -17.61 -6.35
C LEU A 138 25.23 -17.01 -7.68
N LYS A 139 25.33 -15.68 -7.76
CA LYS A 139 25.95 -14.95 -8.88
C LYS A 139 27.46 -14.83 -8.63
N GLY A 140 28.25 -15.69 -9.30
CA GLY A 140 29.63 -15.37 -9.65
C GLY A 140 30.76 -16.16 -8.95
N ARG A 141 30.97 -17.41 -9.37
CA ARG A 141 32.26 -18.13 -9.52
C ARG A 141 31.95 -19.53 -10.08
N SER A 142 32.80 -20.18 -10.88
CA SER A 142 34.15 -19.86 -11.37
C SER A 142 34.23 -19.88 -12.91
N PRO A 143 35.36 -19.49 -13.53
CA PRO A 143 35.53 -19.58 -14.99
C PRO A 143 35.52 -21.01 -15.55
N ASP A 144 35.39 -21.06 -16.86
CA ASP A 144 35.73 -22.15 -17.78
C ASP A 144 36.93 -23.00 -17.32
N MET A 145 36.64 -24.22 -16.86
CA MET A 145 37.63 -25.24 -16.50
C MET A 145 37.95 -26.12 -17.72
N ARG A 146 38.49 -25.52 -18.78
CA ARG A 146 39.16 -26.25 -19.87
C ARG A 146 40.46 -26.88 -19.37
N GLY A 147 40.33 -28.02 -18.71
CA GLY A 147 41.43 -28.93 -18.44
C GLY A 147 41.99 -29.51 -19.74
N GLY A 148 43.30 -29.76 -19.76
CA GLY A 148 44.03 -30.19 -20.96
C GLY A 148 45.52 -30.29 -20.69
N ALA A 149 45.91 -31.20 -19.80
CA ALA A 149 47.30 -31.51 -19.51
C ALA A 149 47.64 -32.92 -20.00
N ILE A 150 48.03 -33.01 -21.27
CA ILE A 150 48.92 -34.01 -21.89
C ILE A 150 49.63 -33.33 -23.07
#